data_AF-A0A0L0T0I3-F1
#
_entry.id   AF-A0A0L0T0I3-F1
#
_cell.length_a   1.000
_cell.length_b   1.000
_cell.length_c   1.000
_cell.angle_alpha   90.00
_cell.angle_beta   90.00
_cell.angle_gamma   90.00
#
_symmetry.space_group_name_H-M   'P 1'
#
loop_
_entity.id
_entity.type
_entity.pdbx_description
1 polymer ?
#
loop_
_entity_poly.entity_id
_entity_poly.type
_entity_poly.pdbx_seq_one_letter_code
_entity_poly.pdbx_strand_id
1 'polypeptide(L)'
;MNAARQKDHIFIDRFKLLLDAKLEHRDAAMDRLKALGKDPTDVIADYLRELVSFLGKFIKHGDPKAEFNPFHMCWCLTIPAMWSDATKQKMCRAMFKANLIPSLAFDRIIFCWEPMAGLLSTPISTDARIKIRRSNPILIVDMGTLDFAHFFRNALLDGHD
;
A
#
# COMPACT_ATOMS: atom_id res chain seq x y z
N MET A 1 -19.04 -14.61 7.09
CA MET A 1 -18.97 -13.42 7.97
C MET A 1 -20.40 -13.07 8.39
N ASN A 2 -20.67 -12.87 9.67
CA ASN A 2 -22.04 -12.72 10.19
C ASN A 2 -22.59 -11.31 9.89
N ALA A 3 -23.80 -11.17 9.35
CA ALA A 3 -24.37 -9.92 8.83
C ALA A 3 -24.42 -8.78 9.87
N ALA A 4 -24.47 -9.11 11.15
CA ALA A 4 -24.43 -8.15 12.26
C ALA A 4 -23.10 -7.36 12.34
N ARG A 5 -21.96 -8.00 12.02
CA ARG A 5 -20.63 -7.34 12.06
C ARG A 5 -20.37 -6.43 10.86
N GLN A 6 -21.26 -6.39 9.86
CA GLN A 6 -21.00 -5.61 8.64
C GLN A 6 -21.44 -4.15 8.76
N LYS A 7 -22.34 -3.83 9.70
CA LYS A 7 -22.85 -2.46 9.91
C LYS A 7 -21.78 -1.51 10.51
N ASP A 8 -20.91 -2.05 11.35
CA ASP A 8 -19.91 -1.27 12.11
C ASP A 8 -18.59 -1.05 11.37
N HIS A 9 -18.48 -1.57 10.15
CA HIS A 9 -17.29 -1.48 9.34
C HIS A 9 -17.54 -0.65 8.08
N ILE A 10 -16.54 0.17 7.73
CA ILE A 10 -16.49 0.86 6.44
C ILE A 10 -15.57 0.04 5.55
N PHE A 11 -16.12 -0.43 4.43
CA PHE A 11 -15.39 -1.14 3.40
C PHE A 11 -14.97 -0.15 2.33
N ILE A 12 -13.68 -0.11 2.03
CA ILE A 12 -13.12 0.72 0.97
C ILE A 12 -12.35 -0.19 0.04
N ASP A 13 -12.84 -0.30 -1.19
CA ASP A 13 -12.13 -0.97 -2.28
C ASP A 13 -11.25 0.00 -3.05
N ARG A 14 -10.30 -0.55 -3.81
CA ARG A 14 -9.43 0.20 -4.74
C ARG A 14 -8.82 1.46 -4.11
N PHE A 15 -8.51 1.41 -2.81
CA PHE A 15 -8.20 2.60 -2.02
C PHE A 15 -6.93 3.33 -2.48
N LYS A 16 -6.03 2.64 -3.22
CA LYS A 16 -4.88 3.26 -3.86
C LYS A 16 -5.30 4.27 -4.94
N LEU A 17 -6.38 4.01 -5.69
CA LEU A 17 -6.90 4.92 -6.71
C LEU A 17 -7.44 6.21 -6.09
N LEU A 18 -7.91 6.16 -4.84
CA LEU A 18 -8.37 7.33 -4.09
C LEU A 18 -7.26 8.34 -3.79
N LEU A 19 -5.99 7.98 -3.94
CA LEU A 19 -4.90 8.93 -3.83
C LEU A 19 -4.81 9.87 -5.05
N ASP A 20 -5.25 9.41 -6.22
CA ASP A 20 -5.22 10.20 -7.45
C ASP A 20 -6.33 11.26 -7.42
N ALA A 21 -5.90 12.54 -7.44
CA ALA A 21 -6.83 13.66 -7.41
C ALA A 21 -7.65 13.81 -8.71
N LYS A 22 -7.25 13.16 -9.80
CA LYS A 22 -7.95 13.23 -11.09
C LYS A 22 -9.18 12.32 -11.16
N LEU A 23 -9.28 11.36 -10.24
CA LEU A 23 -10.40 10.44 -10.21
C LEU A 23 -11.43 10.94 -9.18
N GLU A 24 -12.55 11.47 -9.65
CA GLU A 24 -13.68 11.81 -8.78
C GLU A 24 -14.31 10.52 -8.24
N HIS A 25 -13.95 10.14 -7.02
CA HIS A 25 -14.56 9.01 -6.33
C HIS A 25 -15.67 9.53 -5.40
N ARG A 26 -16.91 9.56 -5.89
CA ARG A 26 -18.09 9.74 -5.04
C ARG A 26 -18.60 8.35 -4.63
N ASP A 27 -18.24 7.94 -3.43
CA ASP A 27 -18.67 6.68 -2.82
C ASP A 27 -19.23 6.96 -1.42
N ALA A 28 -20.35 6.33 -1.07
CA ALA A 28 -20.95 6.41 0.27
C ALA A 28 -19.96 5.94 1.37
N ALA A 29 -19.03 5.04 1.03
CA ALA A 29 -17.95 4.65 1.93
C ALA A 29 -17.01 5.82 2.26
N MET A 30 -16.73 6.70 1.30
CA MET A 30 -15.88 7.87 1.48
C MET A 30 -16.55 8.95 2.33
N ASP A 31 -17.86 9.13 2.18
CA ASP A 31 -18.63 10.04 3.03
C ASP A 31 -18.62 9.57 4.49
N ARG A 32 -18.79 8.26 4.72
CA ARG A 32 -18.67 7.66 6.06
C ARG A 32 -17.26 7.80 6.63
N LEU A 33 -16.21 7.62 5.81
CA LEU A 33 -14.83 7.81 6.25
C LEU A 33 -14.57 9.27 6.66
N LYS A 34 -15.05 10.22 5.85
CA LYS A 34 -14.93 11.65 6.12
C LYS A 34 -15.69 12.05 7.38
N ALA A 35 -16.85 11.45 7.65
CA ALA A 35 -17.60 11.67 8.90
C ALA A 35 -16.83 11.24 10.15
N LEU A 36 -15.85 10.33 10.01
CA LEU A 36 -14.91 9.94 11.08
C LEU A 36 -13.66 10.83 11.14
N GLY A 37 -13.58 11.89 10.33
CA GLY A 37 -12.40 12.75 10.24
C GLY A 37 -11.18 12.08 9.58
N LYS A 38 -11.40 10.98 8.84
CA LYS A 38 -10.34 10.23 8.17
C LYS A 38 -10.34 10.49 6.66
N ASP A 39 -9.19 10.31 6.04
CA ASP A 39 -8.97 10.47 4.61
C ASP A 39 -8.32 9.22 3.97
N PRO A 40 -8.27 9.07 2.63
CA PRO A 40 -7.66 7.91 1.96
C PRO A 40 -6.23 7.57 2.42
N THR A 41 -5.45 8.57 2.85
CA THR A 41 -4.11 8.39 3.41
C THR A 41 -4.15 7.59 4.70
N ASP A 42 -5.17 7.77 5.54
CA ASP A 42 -5.37 6.97 6.76
C ASP A 42 -5.71 5.53 6.42
N VAL A 43 -6.50 5.29 5.37
CA VAL A 43 -6.82 3.95 4.87
C VAL A 43 -5.56 3.18 4.52
N ILE A 44 -4.67 3.85 3.80
CA ILE A 44 -3.40 3.26 3.39
C ILE A 44 -2.48 3.07 4.58
N ALA A 45 -2.45 4.03 5.52
CA ALA A 45 -1.63 3.91 6.73
C ALA A 45 -2.06 2.70 7.57
N ASP A 46 -3.37 2.50 7.76
CA ASP A 46 -3.91 1.37 8.52
C ASP A 46 -3.61 0.04 7.81
N TYR A 47 -3.75 -0.01 6.48
CA TYR A 47 -3.37 -1.17 5.68
C TYR A 47 -1.87 -1.50 5.80
N LEU A 48 -1.00 -0.50 5.68
CA LEU A 48 0.45 -0.67 5.78
C LEU A 48 0.87 -1.19 7.15
N ARG A 49 0.23 -0.71 8.24
CA ARG A 49 0.47 -1.22 9.60
C ARG A 49 0.14 -2.71 9.73
N GLU A 50 -1.00 -3.13 9.20
CA GLU A 50 -1.39 -4.55 9.22
C GLU A 50 -0.46 -5.42 8.36
N LEU A 51 -0.12 -4.95 7.15
CA LEU A 51 0.82 -5.65 6.27
C LEU A 51 2.18 -5.85 6.96
N VAL A 52 2.72 -4.80 7.56
CA VAL A 52 4.04 -4.85 8.22
C VAL A 52 4.00 -5.67 9.51
N SER A 53 2.90 -5.60 10.27
CA SER A 53 2.66 -6.49 11.41
C SER A 53 2.67 -7.96 11.00
N PHE A 54 2.00 -8.29 9.89
CA PHE A 54 2.02 -9.63 9.32
C PHE A 54 3.43 -10.05 8.86
N LEU A 55 4.14 -9.19 8.14
CA LEU A 55 5.52 -9.45 7.69
C LEU A 55 6.46 -9.69 8.86
N GLY A 56 6.38 -8.89 9.92
CA GLY A 56 7.17 -9.08 11.14
C GLY A 56 6.92 -10.44 11.80
N LYS A 57 5.66 -10.90 11.85
CA LYS A 57 5.31 -12.24 12.35
C LYS A 57 5.86 -13.35 11.43
N PHE A 58 5.74 -13.17 10.12
CA PHE A 58 6.24 -14.12 9.13
C PHE A 58 7.76 -14.27 9.18
N ILE A 59 8.50 -13.16 9.27
CA ILE A 59 9.96 -13.14 9.39
C ILE A 59 10.39 -13.83 10.69
N LYS A 60 9.78 -13.49 11.83
CA LYS A 60 10.07 -14.15 13.11
C LYS A 60 9.76 -15.65 13.12
N HIS A 61 8.77 -16.07 12.33
CA HIS A 61 8.46 -17.49 12.18
C HIS A 61 9.57 -18.23 11.40
N GLY A 62 10.15 -17.59 10.37
CA GLY A 62 11.27 -18.14 9.60
C GLY A 62 12.61 -18.08 10.34
N ASP A 63 12.87 -17.01 11.08
CA ASP A 63 14.05 -16.83 11.93
C ASP A 63 13.66 -16.14 13.26
N PRO A 64 13.58 -16.89 14.36
CA PRO A 64 13.21 -16.34 15.67
C PRO A 64 14.18 -15.28 16.22
N LYS A 65 15.41 -15.20 15.70
CA LYS A 65 16.41 -14.20 16.10
C LYS A 65 16.37 -12.94 15.23
N ALA A 66 15.59 -12.94 14.14
CA ALA A 66 15.50 -11.80 13.27
C ALA A 66 14.75 -10.64 13.96
N GLU A 67 15.42 -9.50 14.06
CA GLU A 67 14.82 -8.24 14.49
C GLU A 67 14.30 -7.48 13.27
N PHE A 68 12.98 -7.30 13.22
CA PHE A 68 12.34 -6.49 12.19
C PHE A 68 12.23 -5.04 12.68
N ASN A 69 13.02 -4.14 12.10
CA ASN A 69 12.93 -2.70 12.34
C ASN A 69 12.58 -1.95 11.05
N PRO A 70 11.35 -1.39 10.93
CA PRO A 70 10.91 -0.63 9.76
C PRO A 70 11.84 0.51 9.34
N PHE A 71 12.51 1.16 10.30
CA PHE A 71 13.35 2.34 10.05
C PHE A 71 14.71 2.01 9.44
N HIS A 72 15.13 0.74 9.53
CA HIS A 72 16.38 0.28 8.93
C HIS A 72 16.19 -0.25 7.50
N MET A 73 14.94 -0.27 7.01
CA MET A 73 14.59 -0.85 5.72
C MET A 73 14.66 0.16 4.59
N CYS A 74 14.93 -0.35 3.38
CA CYS A 74 14.66 0.36 2.15
C CYS A 74 13.29 -0.08 1.63
N TRP A 75 12.38 0.87 1.48
CA TRP A 75 11.01 0.64 1.02
C TRP A 75 10.95 0.84 -0.49
N CYS A 76 10.81 -0.27 -1.22
CA CYS A 76 10.53 -0.25 -2.65
C CYS A 76 9.01 -0.36 -2.85
N LEU A 77 8.38 0.74 -3.28
CA LEU A 77 6.94 0.81 -3.48
C LEU A 77 6.64 0.79 -4.97
N THR A 78 5.83 -0.17 -5.39
CA THR A 78 5.25 -0.16 -6.72
C THR A 78 4.08 0.82 -6.75
N ILE A 79 4.10 1.73 -7.72
CA ILE A 79 3.04 2.72 -7.92
C ILE A 79 2.55 2.70 -9.37
N PRO A 80 1.27 3.06 -9.61
CA PRO A 80 0.77 3.28 -10.95
C PRO A 80 1.61 4.32 -11.70
N ALA A 81 1.96 4.03 -12.96
CA ALA A 81 2.81 4.90 -13.79
C ALA A 81 2.22 6.31 -14.00
N MET A 82 0.89 6.46 -13.88
CA MET A 82 0.17 7.72 -14.03
C MET A 82 0.22 8.65 -12.79
N TRP A 83 0.80 8.21 -11.67
CA TRP A 83 0.81 8.99 -10.44
C TRP A 83 1.68 10.24 -10.51
N SER A 84 1.06 11.36 -10.15
CA SER A 84 1.75 12.64 -9.94
C SER A 84 2.64 12.63 -8.69
N ASP A 85 3.56 13.59 -8.60
CA ASP A 85 4.40 13.76 -7.40
C ASP A 85 3.57 14.09 -6.15
N ALA A 86 2.44 14.79 -6.31
CA ALA A 86 1.49 15.02 -5.21
C ALA A 86 0.90 13.71 -4.67
N THR A 87 0.59 12.76 -5.56
CA THR A 87 0.10 11.42 -5.19
C THR A 87 1.18 10.63 -4.44
N LYS A 88 2.43 10.68 -4.91
CA LYS A 88 3.59 10.07 -4.22
C LYS A 88 3.78 10.66 -2.82
N GLN A 89 3.63 11.98 -2.65
CA GLN A 89 3.70 12.60 -1.33
C GLN A 89 2.59 12.13 -0.39
N LYS A 90 1.37 11.87 -0.90
CA LYS A 90 0.31 11.25 -0.08
C LYS A 90 0.69 9.85 0.38
N MET A 91 1.33 9.04 -0.48
CA MET A 91 1.87 7.73 -0.08
C MET A 91 2.95 7.88 1.01
N CYS A 92 3.89 8.82 0.88
CA CYS A 92 4.86 9.10 1.94
C CYS A 92 4.18 9.50 3.26
N ARG A 93 3.12 10.32 3.19
CA ARG A 93 2.32 10.66 4.38
C ARG A 93 1.66 9.43 5.01
N ALA A 94 1.13 8.51 4.21
CA ALA A 94 0.56 7.27 4.71
C ALA A 94 1.62 6.39 5.40
N MET A 95 2.81 6.25 4.82
CA MET A 95 3.92 5.51 5.44
C MET A 95 4.40 6.14 6.75
N PHE A 96 4.45 7.47 6.80
CA PHE A 96 4.80 8.20 8.02
C PHE A 96 3.74 7.97 9.11
N LYS A 97 2.45 8.11 8.76
CA LYS A 97 1.32 7.79 9.67
C LYS A 97 1.34 6.32 10.13
N ALA A 98 1.81 5.40 9.28
CA ALA A 98 1.99 3.99 9.61
C ALA A 98 3.25 3.68 10.45
N ASN A 99 4.04 4.70 10.81
CA ASN A 99 5.29 4.59 11.55
C ASN A 99 6.33 3.68 10.86
N LEU A 100 6.36 3.69 9.52
CA LEU A 100 7.33 2.91 8.72
C LEU A 100 8.58 3.71 8.35
N ILE A 101 8.47 5.04 8.39
CA ILE A 101 9.54 5.98 8.08
C ILE A 101 9.62 7.04 9.18
N PRO A 102 10.81 7.54 9.52
CA PRO A 102 10.98 8.50 10.61
C PRO A 102 10.60 9.93 10.21
N SER A 103 10.56 10.25 8.91
CA SER A 103 10.20 11.57 8.39
C SER A 103 9.72 11.48 6.94
N LEU A 104 9.05 12.54 6.45
CA LEU A 104 8.62 12.63 5.04
C LEU A 104 9.79 12.83 4.06
N ALA A 105 10.96 13.23 4.55
CA ALA A 105 12.17 13.42 3.76
C ALA A 105 13.08 12.17 3.79
N PHE A 106 12.55 11.01 4.18
CA PHE A 106 13.31 9.78 4.26
C PHE A 106 13.81 9.33 2.88
N ASP A 107 15.11 9.17 2.75
CA ASP A 107 15.83 8.91 1.50
C ASP A 107 15.78 7.44 1.05
N ARG A 108 15.34 6.52 1.92
CA ARG A 108 15.23 5.08 1.63
C ARG A 108 13.87 4.66 1.09
N ILE A 109 13.12 5.58 0.49
CA ILE A 109 11.88 5.29 -0.23
C ILE A 109 12.17 5.33 -1.73
N ILE A 110 12.02 4.20 -2.40
CA ILE A 110 12.20 4.08 -3.84
C ILE A 110 10.82 3.82 -4.45
N PHE A 111 10.36 4.77 -5.27
CA PHE A 111 9.18 4.56 -6.09
C PHE A 111 9.57 3.85 -7.38
N CYS A 112 9.09 2.63 -7.54
CA CYS A 112 9.21 1.87 -8.78
C CYS A 112 7.87 1.89 -9.50
N TRP A 113 7.86 2.08 -10.82
CA TRP A 113 6.64 1.91 -11.58
C TRP A 113 6.32 0.42 -11.65
N GLU A 114 5.07 0.03 -11.42
CA GLU A 114 4.61 -1.36 -11.56
C GLU A 114 5.13 -2.07 -12.82
N PRO A 115 5.06 -1.48 -14.03
CA PRO A 115 5.64 -2.13 -15.22
C PRO A 115 7.16 -2.32 -15.12
N MET A 116 7.89 -1.38 -14.52
CA MET A 116 9.35 -1.50 -14.34
C MET A 116 9.72 -2.57 -13.30
N ALA A 117 8.93 -2.70 -12.23
CA ALA A 117 9.11 -3.75 -11.24
C ALA A 117 8.87 -5.13 -11.87
N GLY A 118 7.81 -5.25 -12.67
CA GLY A 118 7.55 -6.44 -13.49
C GLY A 118 8.74 -6.78 -14.38
N LEU A 119 9.30 -5.79 -15.10
CA LEU A 119 10.47 -6.00 -15.96
C LEU A 119 11.70 -6.48 -15.20
N LEU A 120 12.00 -5.89 -14.05
CA LEU A 120 13.16 -6.24 -13.24
C LEU A 120 13.01 -7.62 -12.60
N SER A 121 11.78 -8.08 -12.37
CA SER A 121 11.51 -9.43 -11.87
C SER A 121 11.83 -10.53 -12.90
N THR A 122 11.73 -10.24 -14.20
CA THR A 122 11.97 -11.20 -15.29
C THR A 122 13.40 -11.78 -15.33
N PRO A 123 14.47 -10.98 -15.27
CA PRO A 123 15.84 -11.49 -15.22
C PRO A 123 16.26 -12.01 -13.83
N ILE A 124 15.54 -11.63 -12.76
CA ILE A 124 15.75 -12.19 -11.40
C ILE A 124 15.08 -13.57 -11.29
N SER A 125 13.99 -13.79 -12.03
CA SER A 125 13.39 -15.12 -12.21
C SER A 125 14.35 -15.99 -13.02
N THR A 126 14.57 -17.23 -12.57
CA THR A 126 15.63 -18.14 -13.03
C THR A 126 15.47 -18.64 -14.49
N ASP A 127 14.58 -18.03 -15.27
CA ASP A 127 14.24 -18.50 -16.61
C ASP A 127 15.20 -17.91 -17.67
N ALA A 128 16.27 -18.67 -17.94
CA ALA A 128 17.31 -18.33 -18.91
C ALA A 128 16.83 -18.16 -20.36
N ARG A 129 15.54 -18.37 -20.65
CA ARG A 129 14.97 -18.31 -22.00
C ARG A 129 14.68 -16.88 -22.50
N ILE A 130 14.49 -15.91 -21.59
CA ILE A 130 14.16 -14.53 -21.97
C ILE A 130 15.40 -13.63 -21.82
N LYS A 131 16.11 -13.38 -22.93
CA LYS A 131 17.24 -12.44 -22.99
C LYS A 131 16.78 -11.07 -23.46
N ILE A 132 16.46 -10.19 -22.52
CA ILE A 132 16.15 -8.78 -22.79
C ILE A 132 17.46 -8.01 -23.05
N ARG A 133 17.64 -7.43 -24.24
CA ARG A 133 18.81 -6.58 -24.55
C ARG A 133 18.43 -5.10 -24.50
N ARG A 134 19.40 -4.22 -24.28
CA ARG A 134 19.20 -2.76 -24.19
C ARG A 134 18.54 -2.12 -25.43
N SER A 135 18.63 -2.77 -26.59
CA SER A 135 18.04 -2.27 -27.85
C SER A 135 16.66 -2.88 -28.17
N ASN A 136 16.13 -3.76 -27.33
CA ASN A 136 14.80 -4.32 -27.56
C ASN A 136 13.73 -3.28 -27.17
N PRO A 137 12.75 -2.99 -28.03
CA PRO A 137 11.53 -2.33 -27.58
C PRO A 137 10.78 -3.31 -26.66
N ILE A 138 10.42 -2.84 -25.46
CA ILE A 138 9.76 -3.66 -24.43
C ILE A 138 8.41 -3.02 -24.14
N LEU A 139 7.34 -3.77 -24.41
CA LEU A 139 5.99 -3.44 -23.96
C LEU A 139 5.69 -4.27 -22.72
N ILE A 140 5.25 -3.60 -21.66
CA ILE A 140 4.85 -4.25 -20.41
C ILE A 140 3.42 -3.88 -20.17
N VAL A 141 2.56 -4.91 -20.15
CA VAL A 141 1.15 -4.76 -19.88
C VAL A 141 0.91 -5.30 -18.48
N ASP A 142 0.71 -4.40 -17.53
CA ASP A 142 0.22 -4.77 -16.22
C ASP A 142 -1.28 -5.07 -16.31
N MET A 143 -1.65 -6.35 -16.23
CA MET A 143 -3.03 -6.82 -16.26
C MET A 143 -3.59 -7.13 -14.86
N GLY A 144 -2.84 -6.82 -13.80
CA GLY A 144 -3.24 -7.06 -12.43
C GLY A 144 -3.39 -5.76 -11.66
N THR A 145 -4.59 -5.19 -11.63
CA THR A 145 -4.94 -4.21 -10.58
C THR A 145 -5.04 -4.99 -9.28
N LEU A 146 -3.91 -5.19 -8.57
CA LEU A 146 -3.92 -5.82 -7.25
C LEU A 146 -4.53 -4.83 -6.26
N ASP A 147 -5.87 -4.88 -6.23
CA ASP A 147 -6.75 -4.08 -5.42
C ASP A 147 -6.95 -4.77 -4.06
N PHE A 148 -6.32 -4.22 -3.04
CA PHE A 148 -6.57 -4.64 -1.67
C PHE A 148 -7.78 -3.88 -1.13
N ALA A 149 -8.59 -4.55 -0.30
CA ALA A 149 -9.64 -3.93 0.48
C ALA A 149 -9.20 -3.83 1.94
N HIS A 150 -9.41 -2.67 2.57
CA HIS A 150 -9.07 -2.46 3.97
C HIS A 150 -10.32 -2.17 4.81
N PHE A 151 -10.35 -2.69 6.05
CA PHE A 151 -11.49 -2.59 6.94
C PHE A 151 -11.22 -1.56 8.03
N PHE A 152 -11.99 -0.47 8.02
CA PHE A 152 -12.02 0.43 9.16
C PHE A 152 -12.91 -0.12 10.26
N ARG A 153 -12.37 -0.24 11.47
CA ARG A 153 -13.15 -0.45 12.69
C ARG A 153 -13.48 0.92 13.29
N ASN A 154 -14.76 1.16 13.55
CA ASN A 154 -15.21 2.34 14.30
C ASN A 154 -14.65 2.27 15.73
N ALA A 155 -13.76 3.21 16.09
CA ALA A 155 -13.22 3.35 17.44
C ALA A 155 -14.14 4.17 18.38
N LEU A 156 -15.30 4.60 17.91
CA LEU A 156 -16.29 5.34 18.71
C LEU A 156 -17.11 4.47 19.68
N LEU A 157 -16.77 3.19 19.85
CA LEU A 157 -17.46 2.28 20.77
C LEU A 157 -16.57 1.76 21.92
N ASP A 158 -15.32 2.21 22.04
CA ASP A 158 -14.48 1.89 23.22
C ASP A 158 -14.66 2.95 24.33
N GLY A 159 -15.92 3.35 24.56
CA GLY A 159 -16.34 4.09 25.74
C GLY A 159 -16.96 3.11 26.73
N HIS A 160 -16.19 2.81 27.78
CA HIS A 160 -16.60 2.26 29.09
C HIS A 160 -17.82 1.34 29.14
N ASP A 161 -17.58 0.07 29.49
CA ASP A 161 -18.10 -0.52 30.74
C ASP A 161 -17.09 -1.55 31.28
#